data_AF-B6GAJ7-F1
#
_entry.id   AF-B6GAJ7-F1
#
_cell.length_a   1.000
_cell.length_b   1.000
_cell.length_c   1.000
_cell.angle_alpha   90.00
_cell.angle_beta   90.00
_cell.angle_gamma   90.00
#
_symmetry.space_group_name_H-M   'P 1'
#
loop_
_entity.id
_entity.type
_entity.pdbx_description
1 polymer ?
#
loop_
_entity_poly.entity_id
_entity_poly.type
_entity_poly.pdbx_seq_one_letter_code
_entity_poly.pdbx_strand_id
1 'polypeptide(L)'
;MATHEMTLDVDKSVALAAEVVTARTGDTGTVIKAAILKDGAPISGATSARFLAVRPDHTYIEQAATISGGTATVTLDPRALAVPGVIKTAYFRIEAGTGTETTPDIWITVIADAETGSDGASGPFVSRIEEIIEELQAVKRSTLASRDAANSAASAANSAAQSANANAAEASKQAAAARSAAQQANAAAKLAKPYHIQDAEPPYDERVDGAMWLKTEGDRVESANKWDSTLPGLGLYPGADTYPGADTFPGKAGDWRKYTF
;
A
#
# COMPACT_ATOMS: atom_id res chain seq x y z
N MET A 1 5.82 10.97 -49.00
CA MET A 1 4.47 11.04 -48.42
C MET A 1 3.55 11.56 -49.50
N ALA A 2 2.76 10.69 -50.13
CA ALA A 2 1.76 11.09 -51.10
C ALA A 2 0.41 11.19 -50.39
N THR A 3 -0.26 12.33 -50.51
CA THR A 3 -1.61 12.52 -49.96
C THR A 3 -2.60 12.55 -51.11
N HIS A 4 -3.58 11.66 -51.06
CA HIS A 4 -4.68 11.58 -52.00
C HIS A 4 -5.92 12.18 -51.33
N GLU A 5 -6.35 13.34 -51.83
CA GLU A 5 -7.55 14.02 -51.35
C GLU A 5 -8.72 13.66 -52.24
N MET A 6 -9.83 13.24 -51.63
CA MET A 6 -11.03 12.78 -52.33
C MET A 6 -12.31 13.22 -51.62
N THR A 7 -13.45 13.12 -52.30
CA THR A 7 -14.77 13.36 -51.70
C THR A 7 -15.61 12.11 -51.85
N LEU A 8 -16.17 11.61 -50.74
CA LEU A 8 -16.93 10.37 -50.71
C LEU A 8 -18.29 10.62 -50.06
N ASP A 9 -19.37 10.23 -50.74
CA ASP A 9 -20.74 10.34 -50.22
C ASP A 9 -21.25 8.96 -49.77
N VAL A 10 -21.66 8.86 -48.50
CA VAL A 10 -22.13 7.59 -47.90
C VAL A 10 -23.39 7.03 -48.59
N ASP A 11 -24.18 7.89 -49.25
CA ASP A 11 -25.38 7.47 -50.00
C ASP A 11 -25.05 6.82 -51.34
N LYS A 12 -23.78 6.83 -51.77
CA LYS A 12 -23.29 6.20 -53.01
C LYS A 12 -24.05 6.69 -54.25
N SER A 13 -24.66 7.87 -54.14
CA SER A 13 -25.62 8.46 -55.09
C SER A 13 -24.94 9.02 -56.34
N VAL A 14 -23.67 9.42 -56.20
CA VAL A 14 -22.77 9.70 -57.32
C VAL A 14 -21.91 8.47 -57.57
N ALA A 15 -21.95 7.97 -58.80
CA ALA A 15 -20.89 7.11 -59.33
C ALA A 15 -19.62 7.97 -59.43
N LEU A 16 -18.96 8.19 -58.29
CA LEU A 16 -17.61 8.73 -58.26
C LEU A 16 -16.79 7.71 -59.06
N ALA A 17 -16.32 8.14 -60.23
CA ALA A 17 -15.34 7.37 -61.00
C ALA A 17 -14.27 6.95 -59.99
N ALA A 18 -14.13 5.64 -59.76
CA ALA A 18 -13.34 5.09 -58.68
C ALA A 18 -12.04 5.88 -58.53
N GLU A 19 -11.92 6.64 -57.43
CA GLU A 19 -10.82 7.59 -57.32
C GLU A 19 -9.54 6.78 -57.12
N VAL A 20 -8.74 6.70 -58.18
CA VAL A 20 -7.62 5.75 -58.25
C VAL A 20 -6.46 6.30 -57.45
N VAL A 21 -6.23 5.72 -56.29
CA VAL A 21 -4.99 5.89 -55.55
C VAL A 21 -3.94 4.99 -56.19
N THR A 22 -2.76 5.54 -56.51
CA THR A 22 -1.64 4.73 -57.00
C THR A 22 -0.52 4.76 -55.96
N ALA A 23 -0.08 3.58 -55.54
CA ALA A 23 1.01 3.42 -54.60
C ALA A 23 1.91 2.24 -55.03
N ARG A 24 3.11 2.16 -54.47
CA ARG A 24 4.05 1.06 -54.71
C ARG A 24 4.12 0.12 -53.51
N THR A 25 4.48 -1.13 -53.77
CA THR A 25 4.74 -2.10 -52.72
C THR A 25 5.75 -1.59 -51.71
N GLY A 26 5.39 -1.61 -50.43
CA GLY A 26 6.25 -1.17 -49.34
C GLY A 26 6.29 0.34 -49.10
N ASP A 27 5.53 1.15 -49.86
CA ASP A 27 5.45 2.60 -49.62
C ASP A 27 5.01 2.89 -48.17
N THR A 28 5.84 3.62 -47.44
CA THR A 28 5.51 4.15 -46.11
C THR A 28 4.96 5.57 -46.25
N GLY A 29 3.80 5.84 -45.67
CA GLY A 29 3.25 7.20 -45.61
C GLY A 29 2.40 7.61 -46.82
N THR A 30 1.74 6.67 -47.49
CA THR A 30 0.62 6.97 -48.39
C THR A 30 -0.59 7.35 -47.55
N VAL A 31 -1.11 8.57 -47.73
CA VAL A 31 -2.23 9.10 -46.96
C VAL A 31 -3.46 9.21 -47.85
N ILE A 32 -4.60 8.71 -47.36
CA ILE A 32 -5.91 8.94 -47.96
C ILE A 32 -6.66 9.90 -47.05
N LYS A 33 -7.10 11.02 -47.62
CA LYS A 33 -7.85 12.07 -46.93
C LYS A 33 -9.16 12.30 -47.68
N ALA A 34 -10.27 11.87 -47.08
CA ALA A 34 -11.57 11.91 -47.71
C ALA A 34 -12.51 12.89 -47.00
N ALA A 35 -13.03 13.88 -47.72
CA ALA A 35 -14.18 14.65 -47.27
C ALA A 35 -15.42 13.75 -47.35
N ILE A 36 -16.05 13.48 -46.22
CA ILE A 36 -17.19 12.57 -46.11
C ILE A 36 -18.48 13.37 -46.16
N LEU A 37 -19.34 13.03 -47.11
CA LEU A 37 -20.65 13.61 -47.29
C LEU A 37 -21.75 12.62 -46.90
N LYS A 38 -22.90 13.16 -46.53
CA LYS A 38 -24.19 12.48 -46.41
C LYS A 38 -25.24 13.37 -47.07
N ASP A 39 -25.95 12.81 -48.03
CA ASP A 39 -26.92 13.48 -48.90
C ASP A 39 -26.32 14.73 -49.59
N GLY A 40 -25.07 14.64 -50.03
CA GLY A 40 -24.33 15.73 -50.65
C GLY A 40 -23.85 16.85 -49.71
N ALA A 41 -24.14 16.77 -48.41
CA ALA A 41 -23.67 17.72 -47.39
C ALA A 41 -22.57 17.09 -46.51
N PRO A 42 -21.65 17.88 -45.91
CA PRO A 42 -20.66 17.32 -45.00
C PRO A 42 -21.28 16.49 -43.88
N ILE A 43 -20.74 15.29 -43.64
CA ILE A 43 -21.25 14.41 -42.60
C ILE A 43 -21.15 15.09 -41.22
N SER A 44 -22.22 15.00 -40.45
CA SER A 44 -22.29 15.55 -39.09
C SER A 44 -22.39 14.44 -38.05
N GLY A 45 -21.93 14.71 -36.84
CA GLY A 45 -22.02 13.75 -35.73
C GLY A 45 -21.11 12.52 -35.85
N ALA A 46 -20.12 12.53 -36.75
CA ALA A 46 -19.13 11.47 -36.85
C ALA A 46 -18.22 11.44 -35.61
N THR A 47 -18.10 10.27 -34.98
CA THR A 47 -17.36 10.05 -33.73
C THR A 47 -16.09 9.23 -33.93
N SER A 48 -16.10 8.32 -34.92
CA SER A 48 -14.93 7.53 -35.29
C SER A 48 -14.97 7.13 -36.75
N ALA A 49 -13.79 6.84 -37.30
CA ALA A 49 -13.64 6.35 -38.66
C ALA A 49 -12.64 5.20 -38.69
N ARG A 50 -12.86 4.23 -39.57
CA ARG A 50 -11.90 3.16 -39.87
C ARG A 50 -11.78 2.99 -41.37
N PHE A 51 -10.58 2.70 -41.82
CA PHE A 51 -10.33 2.31 -43.20
C PHE A 51 -10.30 0.79 -43.27
N LEU A 52 -11.13 0.22 -44.15
CA LEU A 52 -11.22 -1.22 -44.40
C LEU A 52 -10.81 -1.48 -45.83
N ALA A 53 -10.08 -2.56 -46.07
CA ALA A 53 -9.75 -3.00 -47.42
C ALA A 53 -9.59 -4.51 -47.53
N VAL A 54 -9.80 -5.05 -48.72
CA VAL A 54 -9.42 -6.41 -49.09
C VAL A 54 -8.34 -6.33 -50.16
N ARG A 55 -7.13 -6.79 -49.80
CA ARG A 55 -5.96 -6.81 -50.67
C ARG A 55 -6.15 -7.82 -51.83
N PRO A 56 -5.40 -7.73 -52.94
CA PRO A 56 -5.61 -8.63 -54.09
C PRO A 56 -5.47 -10.12 -53.79
N ASP A 57 -4.72 -10.49 -52.75
CA ASP A 57 -4.56 -11.86 -52.24
C ASP A 57 -5.67 -12.29 -51.26
N HIS A 58 -6.77 -11.53 -51.19
CA HIS A 58 -7.91 -11.72 -50.28
C HIS A 58 -7.62 -11.51 -48.78
N THR A 59 -6.48 -10.90 -48.46
CA THR A 59 -6.17 -10.54 -47.07
C THR A 59 -6.97 -9.32 -46.63
N TYR A 60 -7.67 -9.43 -45.49
CA TYR A 60 -8.43 -8.34 -44.89
C TYR A 60 -7.52 -7.37 -44.12
N ILE A 61 -7.78 -6.08 -44.29
CA ILE A 61 -7.07 -4.96 -43.67
C ILE A 61 -8.09 -4.07 -42.97
N GLU A 62 -7.85 -3.77 -41.69
CA GLU A 62 -8.61 -2.77 -40.93
C GLU A 62 -7.67 -1.85 -40.16
N GLN A 63 -7.78 -0.55 -40.42
CA GLN A 63 -6.93 0.47 -39.82
C GLN A 63 -7.79 1.54 -39.14
N ALA A 64 -7.34 2.02 -37.99
CA ALA A 64 -7.90 3.22 -37.40
C ALA A 64 -7.68 4.40 -38.36
N ALA A 65 -8.72 5.22 -38.54
CA ALA A 65 -8.64 6.49 -39.24
C ALA A 65 -9.06 7.60 -38.28
N THR A 66 -8.56 8.81 -38.50
CA THR A 66 -9.07 9.98 -37.77
C THR A 66 -10.25 10.57 -38.55
N ILE A 67 -11.22 11.15 -37.84
CA ILE A 67 -12.26 11.97 -38.46
C ILE A 67 -12.40 13.28 -37.71
N SER A 68 -12.30 14.39 -38.44
CA SER A 68 -12.42 15.73 -37.88
C SER A 68 -13.00 16.67 -38.93
N GLY A 69 -13.98 17.49 -38.54
CA GLY A 69 -14.65 18.42 -39.46
C GLY A 69 -15.26 17.74 -40.70
N GLY A 70 -15.74 16.50 -40.56
CA GLY A 70 -16.28 15.70 -41.67
C GLY A 70 -15.21 15.12 -42.61
N THR A 71 -13.92 15.24 -42.30
CA THR A 71 -12.83 14.67 -43.10
C THR A 71 -12.22 13.45 -42.41
N ALA A 72 -12.28 12.29 -43.07
CA ALA A 72 -11.62 11.07 -42.63
C ALA A 72 -10.18 11.03 -43.17
N THR A 73 -9.19 10.69 -42.35
CA THR A 73 -7.79 10.57 -42.76
C THR A 73 -7.18 9.27 -42.26
N VAL A 74 -6.54 8.52 -43.16
CA VAL A 74 -5.74 7.34 -42.82
C VAL A 74 -4.37 7.42 -43.49
N THR A 75 -3.32 7.12 -42.73
CA THR A 75 -2.00 6.82 -43.29
C THR A 75 -1.91 5.32 -43.43
N LEU A 76 -1.83 4.82 -44.66
CA LEU A 76 -1.83 3.39 -44.93
C LEU A 76 -0.59 2.73 -44.32
N ASP A 77 -0.82 1.69 -43.51
CA ASP A 77 0.24 0.78 -43.09
C ASP A 77 0.87 0.09 -44.32
N PRO A 78 2.21 -0.04 -44.40
CA PRO A 78 2.87 -0.71 -45.53
C PRO A 78 2.34 -2.11 -45.85
N ARG A 79 1.80 -2.84 -44.86
CA ARG A 79 1.18 -4.16 -45.05
C ARG A 79 -0.07 -4.11 -45.93
N ALA A 80 -0.80 -2.99 -45.94
CA ALA A 80 -1.93 -2.78 -46.84
C ALA A 80 -1.52 -2.72 -48.31
N LEU A 81 -0.27 -2.29 -48.57
CA LEU A 81 0.32 -2.13 -49.90
C LEU A 81 1.30 -3.26 -50.23
N ALA A 82 1.40 -4.30 -49.41
CA ALA A 82 2.45 -5.31 -49.56
C ALA A 82 2.27 -6.27 -50.75
N VAL A 83 1.10 -6.33 -51.39
CA VAL A 83 0.85 -7.21 -52.55
C VAL A 83 0.47 -6.35 -53.76
N PRO A 84 1.21 -6.44 -54.89
CA PRO A 84 0.86 -5.76 -56.13
C PRO A 84 -0.51 -6.19 -56.66
N GLY A 85 -1.19 -5.26 -57.33
CA GLY A 85 -2.52 -5.49 -57.92
C GLY A 85 -3.49 -4.37 -57.59
N VAL A 86 -4.78 -4.60 -57.89
CA VAL A 86 -5.82 -3.61 -57.66
C VAL A 86 -6.67 -4.01 -56.46
N ILE A 87 -6.60 -3.21 -55.41
CA ILE A 87 -7.56 -3.25 -54.30
C ILE A 87 -8.84 -2.59 -54.81
N LYS A 88 -9.90 -3.39 -54.95
CA LYS A 88 -11.21 -2.92 -55.44
C LYS A 88 -12.22 -2.67 -54.34
N THR A 89 -11.99 -3.25 -53.17
CA THR A 89 -12.85 -3.13 -52.00
C THR A 89 -12.04 -2.44 -50.93
N ALA A 90 -12.13 -1.12 -50.90
CA ALA A 90 -11.59 -0.30 -49.83
C ALA A 90 -12.54 0.85 -49.53
N TYR A 91 -12.86 1.11 -48.27
CA TYR A 91 -13.82 2.14 -47.91
C TYR A 91 -13.60 2.61 -46.47
N PHE A 92 -14.17 3.76 -46.13
CA PHE A 92 -14.28 4.19 -44.76
C PHE A 92 -15.58 3.69 -44.14
N ARG A 93 -15.48 3.09 -42.95
CA ARG A 93 -16.61 2.86 -42.04
C ARG A 93 -16.61 3.98 -41.02
N ILE A 94 -17.72 4.71 -40.91
CA ILE A 94 -17.86 5.89 -40.07
C ILE A 94 -18.94 5.59 -39.02
N GLU A 95 -18.66 5.84 -37.75
CA GLU A 95 -19.70 5.83 -36.72
C GLU A 95 -20.23 7.26 -36.57
N ALA A 96 -21.51 7.49 -36.89
CA ALA A 96 -22.13 8.81 -36.84
C ALA A 96 -23.51 8.76 -36.18
N GLY A 97 -23.72 9.58 -35.15
CA GLY A 97 -24.97 9.60 -34.38
C GLY A 97 -25.29 8.24 -33.74
N THR A 98 -26.32 7.54 -34.24
CA THR A 98 -26.75 6.22 -33.72
C THR A 98 -26.47 5.05 -34.66
N GLY A 99 -25.78 5.29 -35.78
CA GLY A 99 -25.57 4.28 -36.81
C GLY A 99 -24.17 4.28 -37.41
N THR A 100 -23.91 3.22 -38.14
CA THR A 100 -22.68 3.01 -38.90
C THR A 100 -22.95 3.31 -40.37
N GLU A 101 -22.16 4.20 -40.95
CA GLU A 101 -22.19 4.55 -42.37
C GLU A 101 -20.96 3.96 -43.09
N THR A 102 -21.09 3.70 -44.38
CA THR A 102 -19.98 3.23 -45.22
C THR A 102 -19.89 4.05 -46.50
N THR A 103 -18.67 4.43 -46.88
CA THR A 103 -18.43 5.16 -48.13
C THR A 103 -18.52 4.24 -49.35
N PRO A 104 -18.51 4.77 -50.58
CA PRO A 104 -18.26 4.00 -51.79
C PRO A 104 -16.86 3.38 -51.76
N ASP A 105 -16.64 2.42 -52.67
CA ASP A 105 -15.34 1.79 -52.85
C ASP A 105 -14.31 2.78 -53.44
N ILE A 106 -13.13 2.76 -52.85
CA ILE A 106 -11.90 3.43 -53.27
C ILE A 106 -11.05 2.37 -53.98
N TRP A 107 -10.59 2.66 -55.19
CA TRP A 107 -9.70 1.74 -55.90
C TRP A 107 -8.25 2.14 -55.68
N ILE A 108 -7.43 1.18 -55.24
CA ILE A 108 -6.00 1.40 -55.00
C ILE A 108 -5.22 0.48 -55.92
N THR A 109 -4.44 1.06 -56.83
CA THR A 109 -3.51 0.33 -57.68
C THR A 109 -2.16 0.29 -56.99
N VAL A 110 -1.76 -0.92 -56.57
CA VAL A 110 -0.46 -1.21 -55.99
C VAL A 110 0.45 -1.73 -57.09
N ILE A 111 1.46 -0.96 -57.46
CA ILE A 111 2.48 -1.39 -58.43
C ILE A 111 3.63 -2.09 -57.70
N ALA A 112 4.18 -3.12 -58.35
CA ALA A 112 5.33 -3.83 -57.82
C ALA A 112 6.53 -2.89 -57.65
N ASP A 113 7.29 -3.11 -56.59
CA ASP A 113 8.58 -2.47 -56.41
C ASP A 113 9.63 -3.09 -57.35
N ALA A 114 10.45 -2.23 -57.95
CA ALA A 114 11.41 -2.63 -58.97
C ALA A 114 12.67 -3.30 -58.38
N GLU A 115 12.98 -3.04 -57.11
CA GLU A 115 14.19 -3.55 -56.45
C GLU A 115 13.95 -4.95 -55.86
N THR A 116 12.76 -5.18 -55.32
CA THR A 116 12.44 -6.44 -54.61
C THR A 116 11.68 -7.44 -55.48
N GLY A 117 10.83 -7.00 -56.41
CA GLY A 117 10.02 -7.87 -57.28
C GLY A 117 9.14 -8.88 -56.53
N SER A 118 9.02 -8.74 -55.21
CA SER A 118 8.44 -9.73 -54.30
C SER A 118 7.39 -9.07 -53.40
N ASP A 119 6.37 -9.83 -53.05
CA ASP A 119 5.37 -9.42 -52.07
C ASP A 119 6.04 -9.10 -50.72
N GLY A 120 5.66 -7.98 -50.11
CA GLY A 120 6.07 -7.61 -48.75
C GLY A 120 5.41 -8.52 -47.70
N ALA A 121 5.71 -8.29 -46.41
CA ALA A 121 5.15 -9.07 -45.30
C ALA A 121 3.61 -9.24 -45.43
N SER A 122 3.18 -10.50 -45.56
CA SER A 122 1.80 -10.88 -45.88
C SER A 122 1.10 -11.49 -44.67
N GLY A 123 -0.11 -11.01 -44.37
CA GLY A 123 -0.98 -11.50 -43.29
C GLY A 123 -2.09 -10.49 -42.95
N PRO A 124 -3.22 -10.93 -42.38
CA PRO A 124 -4.31 -10.03 -41.98
C PRO A 124 -3.83 -9.03 -40.93
N PHE A 125 -4.22 -7.77 -41.09
CA PHE A 125 -3.82 -6.69 -40.21
C PHE A 125 -5.04 -5.94 -39.69
N VAL A 126 -5.23 -5.98 -38.36
CA VAL A 126 -6.30 -5.26 -37.67
C VAL A 126 -5.64 -4.44 -36.57
N SER A 127 -5.51 -3.11 -36.76
CA SER A 127 -4.78 -2.25 -35.82
C SER A 127 -5.32 -2.35 -34.39
N ARG A 128 -6.63 -2.59 -34.24
CA ARG A 128 -7.27 -2.75 -32.93
C ARG A 128 -6.76 -3.96 -32.14
N ILE A 129 -6.39 -5.05 -32.80
CA ILE A 129 -5.85 -6.21 -32.10
C ILE A 129 -4.46 -5.88 -31.54
N GLU A 130 -3.64 -5.14 -32.29
CA GLU A 130 -2.33 -4.68 -31.83
C GLU A 130 -2.47 -3.68 -30.67
N GLU A 131 -3.36 -2.70 -30.78
CA GLU A 131 -3.72 -1.77 -29.70
C GLU A 131 -4.12 -2.52 -28.42
N ILE A 132 -5.01 -3.52 -28.53
CA ILE A 132 -5.45 -4.34 -27.39
C ILE A 132 -4.27 -5.14 -26.79
N ILE A 133 -3.37 -5.66 -27.61
CA ILE A 133 -2.19 -6.39 -27.12
C ILE A 133 -1.29 -5.46 -26.31
N GLU A 134 -1.06 -4.23 -26.79
CA GLU A 134 -0.25 -3.23 -26.07
C GLU A 134 -0.91 -2.83 -24.74
N GLU A 135 -2.22 -2.56 -24.75
CA GLU A 135 -3.00 -2.28 -23.54
C GLU A 135 -2.91 -3.44 -22.53
N LEU A 136 -3.10 -4.69 -22.98
CA LEU A 136 -2.99 -5.87 -22.13
C LEU A 136 -1.59 -6.04 -21.55
N GLN A 137 -0.54 -5.76 -22.32
CA GLN A 137 0.83 -5.80 -21.82
C GLN A 137 1.08 -4.69 -20.79
N ALA A 138 0.55 -3.49 -21.00
CA ALA A 138 0.66 -2.40 -20.04
C ALA A 138 -0.06 -2.75 -18.72
N VAL A 139 -1.28 -3.29 -18.79
CA VAL A 139 -2.03 -3.77 -17.63
C VAL A 139 -1.25 -4.86 -16.91
N LYS A 140 -0.74 -5.88 -17.62
CA LYS A 140 0.07 -6.96 -17.03
C LYS A 140 1.28 -6.43 -16.25
N ARG A 141 2.02 -5.47 -16.82
CA ARG A 141 3.18 -4.85 -16.14
C ARG A 141 2.75 -4.13 -14.86
N SER A 142 1.69 -3.33 -14.91
CA SER A 142 1.15 -2.60 -13.76
C SER A 142 0.69 -3.54 -12.63
N THR A 143 -0.03 -4.60 -12.99
CA THR A 143 -0.51 -5.60 -12.02
C THR A 143 0.65 -6.33 -11.33
N LEU A 144 1.68 -6.73 -12.09
CA LEU A 144 2.86 -7.38 -11.51
C LEU A 144 3.60 -6.46 -10.54
N ALA A 145 3.83 -5.20 -10.93
CA ALA A 145 4.46 -4.21 -10.06
C ALA A 145 3.67 -3.99 -8.75
N SER A 146 2.34 -3.90 -8.86
CA SER A 146 1.45 -3.74 -7.70
C SER A 146 1.51 -4.95 -6.76
N ARG A 147 1.53 -6.16 -7.33
CA ARG A 147 1.65 -7.40 -6.57
C ARG A 147 2.99 -7.47 -5.82
N ASP A 148 4.09 -7.14 -6.48
CA ASP A 148 5.42 -7.24 -5.88
C ASP A 148 5.62 -6.18 -4.78
N ALA A 149 5.04 -4.99 -4.95
CA ALA A 149 4.97 -3.97 -3.89
C ALA A 149 4.16 -4.45 -2.69
N ALA A 150 2.99 -5.07 -2.91
CA ALA A 150 2.17 -5.64 -1.84
C ALA A 150 2.90 -6.76 -1.08
N ASN A 151 3.58 -7.67 -1.78
CA ASN A 151 4.38 -8.73 -1.17
C ASN A 151 5.54 -8.17 -0.34
N SER A 152 6.21 -7.13 -0.83
CA SER A 152 7.28 -6.45 -0.11
C SER A 152 6.77 -5.78 1.17
N ALA A 153 5.62 -5.08 1.09
CA ALA A 153 4.97 -4.46 2.25
C ALA A 153 4.53 -5.50 3.29
N ALA A 154 3.93 -6.61 2.86
CA ALA A 154 3.54 -7.71 3.74
C ALA A 154 4.75 -8.33 4.45
N SER A 155 5.85 -8.53 3.73
CA SER A 155 7.10 -9.05 4.29
C SER A 155 7.69 -8.09 5.33
N ALA A 156 7.72 -6.79 5.04
CA ALA A 156 8.17 -5.77 5.97
C ALA A 156 7.29 -5.70 7.25
N ALA A 157 5.97 -5.78 7.08
CA ALA A 157 5.04 -5.82 8.21
C ALA A 157 5.26 -7.05 9.09
N ASN A 158 5.48 -8.22 8.50
CA ASN A 158 5.79 -9.45 9.24
C ASN A 158 7.09 -9.31 10.05
N SER A 159 8.15 -8.76 9.45
CA SER A 159 9.42 -8.50 10.15
C SER A 159 9.28 -7.50 11.29
N ALA A 160 8.48 -6.44 11.10
CA ALA A 160 8.18 -5.46 12.14
C ALA A 160 7.40 -6.10 13.30
N ALA A 161 6.40 -6.94 13.00
CA ALA A 161 5.63 -7.67 14.02
C ALA A 161 6.51 -8.63 14.84
N GLN A 162 7.43 -9.34 14.18
CA GLN A 162 8.40 -10.21 14.87
C GLN A 162 9.31 -9.41 15.81
N SER A 163 9.83 -8.27 15.35
CA SER A 163 10.64 -7.37 16.18
C SER A 163 9.86 -6.83 17.38
N ALA A 164 8.60 -6.42 17.17
CA ALA A 164 7.73 -5.96 18.25
C ALA A 164 7.47 -7.05 19.29
N ASN A 165 7.21 -8.29 18.86
CA ASN A 165 7.02 -9.43 19.75
C ASN A 165 8.29 -9.74 20.56
N ALA A 166 9.47 -9.67 19.92
CA ALA A 166 10.75 -9.86 20.61
C ALA A 166 10.97 -8.79 21.69
N ASN A 167 10.71 -7.52 21.37
CA ASN A 167 10.81 -6.41 22.32
C ASN A 167 9.83 -6.55 23.49
N ALA A 168 8.59 -6.96 23.21
CA ALA A 168 7.59 -7.19 24.25
C ALA A 168 7.98 -8.35 25.19
N ALA A 169 8.55 -9.42 24.65
CA ALA A 169 9.08 -10.53 25.45
C ALA A 169 10.24 -10.08 26.34
N GLU A 170 11.16 -9.27 25.81
CA GLU A 170 12.28 -8.75 26.60
C GLU A 170 11.82 -7.79 27.69
N ALA A 171 10.92 -6.85 27.38
CA ALA A 171 10.32 -5.96 28.37
C ALA A 171 9.64 -6.75 29.50
N SER A 172 8.96 -7.86 29.17
CA SER A 172 8.33 -8.74 30.15
C SER A 172 9.34 -9.41 31.08
N LYS A 173 10.50 -9.84 30.56
CA LYS A 173 11.60 -10.38 31.38
C LYS A 173 12.19 -9.33 32.31
N GLN A 174 12.44 -8.13 31.80
CA GLN A 174 12.96 -7.02 32.59
C GLN A 174 12.00 -6.63 33.72
N ALA A 175 10.69 -6.59 33.43
CA ALA A 175 9.67 -6.34 34.46
C ALA A 175 9.64 -7.45 35.52
N ALA A 176 9.78 -8.72 35.13
CA ALA A 176 9.86 -9.83 36.08
C ALA A 176 11.11 -9.74 36.97
N ALA A 177 12.27 -9.41 36.38
CA ALA A 177 13.53 -9.21 37.10
C ALA A 177 13.41 -8.05 38.11
N ALA A 178 12.85 -6.91 37.70
CA ALA A 178 12.62 -5.77 38.57
C ALA A 178 11.68 -6.10 39.75
N ARG A 179 10.61 -6.87 39.51
CA ARG A 179 9.72 -7.35 40.58
C ARG A 179 10.45 -8.24 41.57
N SER A 180 11.27 -9.18 41.09
CA SER A 180 12.08 -10.05 41.95
C SER A 180 13.07 -9.25 42.80
N ALA A 181 13.78 -8.29 42.19
CA ALA A 181 14.70 -7.41 42.90
C ALA A 181 13.99 -6.57 43.98
N ALA A 182 12.81 -6.02 43.67
CA ALA A 182 12.02 -5.27 44.64
C ALA A 182 11.54 -6.14 45.81
N GLN A 183 11.12 -7.38 45.54
CA GLN A 183 10.75 -8.34 46.59
C GLN A 183 11.93 -8.67 47.51
N GLN A 184 13.12 -8.89 46.93
CA GLN A 184 14.35 -9.13 47.69
C GLN A 184 14.73 -7.92 48.55
N ALA A 185 14.68 -6.71 47.98
CA ALA A 185 14.95 -5.48 48.72
C ALA A 185 13.97 -5.28 49.88
N ASN A 186 12.67 -5.53 49.66
CA ASN A 186 11.65 -5.46 50.71
C ASN A 186 11.86 -6.51 51.81
N ALA A 187 12.30 -7.73 51.45
CA ALA A 187 12.65 -8.76 52.43
C ALA A 187 13.89 -8.37 53.25
N ALA A 188 14.93 -7.85 52.60
CA ALA A 188 16.14 -7.36 53.26
C ALA A 188 15.83 -6.20 54.22
N ALA A 189 15.02 -5.24 53.80
CA ALA A 189 14.59 -4.12 54.63
C ALA A 189 13.79 -4.58 55.87
N LYS A 190 12.99 -5.65 55.75
CA LYS A 190 12.31 -6.25 56.91
C LYS A 190 13.27 -6.93 57.90
N LEU A 191 14.39 -7.48 57.42
CA LEU A 191 15.40 -8.14 58.27
C LEU A 191 16.37 -7.15 58.92
N ALA A 192 16.60 -5.99 58.30
CA ALA A 192 17.39 -4.90 58.84
C ALA A 192 16.64 -4.20 60.00
N LYS A 193 16.59 -4.87 61.15
CA LYS A 193 16.07 -4.31 62.40
C LYS A 193 17.18 -3.53 63.11
N PRO A 194 16.92 -2.34 63.68
CA PRO A 194 17.91 -1.58 64.40
C PRO A 194 18.34 -2.32 65.68
N TYR A 195 19.63 -2.20 65.99
CA TYR A 195 20.21 -2.70 67.23
C TYR A 195 20.90 -1.55 67.96
N HIS A 196 20.62 -1.40 69.24
CA HIS A 196 21.16 -0.34 70.09
C HIS A 196 22.03 -0.98 71.18
N ILE A 197 23.20 -0.40 71.45
CA ILE A 197 24.12 -0.83 72.52
C ILE A 197 24.47 0.41 73.32
N GLN A 198 23.74 0.60 74.42
CA GLN A 198 23.81 1.81 75.25
C GLN A 198 23.18 1.56 76.61
N ASP A 199 23.48 2.42 77.57
CA ASP A 199 22.96 2.37 78.94
C ASP A 199 21.50 2.83 79.04
N ALA A 200 21.16 3.87 78.29
CA ALA A 200 19.83 4.47 78.22
C ALA A 200 18.93 3.73 77.23
N GLU A 201 17.64 3.71 77.50
CA GLU A 201 16.66 3.13 76.58
C GLU A 201 16.59 3.95 75.28
N PRO A 202 16.56 3.30 74.09
CA PRO A 202 16.44 4.01 72.82
C PRO A 202 15.21 4.92 72.75
N PRO A 203 15.29 6.07 72.06
CA PRO A 203 14.14 6.94 71.80
C PRO A 203 12.96 6.18 71.18
N TYR A 204 11.73 6.57 71.53
CA TYR A 204 10.53 5.79 71.14
C TYR A 204 10.32 5.73 69.62
N ASP A 205 10.70 6.77 68.89
CA ASP A 205 10.67 6.84 67.42
C ASP A 205 11.64 5.89 66.72
N GLU A 206 12.65 5.38 67.44
CA GLU A 206 13.58 4.36 66.96
C GLU A 206 13.11 2.92 67.27
N ARG A 207 12.07 2.76 68.08
CA ARG A 207 11.55 1.45 68.53
C ARG A 207 10.61 0.84 67.49
N VAL A 208 11.20 0.15 66.53
CA VAL A 208 10.45 -0.68 65.58
C VAL A 208 10.25 -2.09 66.12
N ASP A 209 9.13 -2.73 65.77
CA ASP A 209 8.85 -4.10 66.20
C ASP A 209 10.00 -5.05 65.83
N GLY A 210 10.53 -5.76 66.82
CA GLY A 210 11.68 -6.63 66.72
C GLY A 210 13.06 -5.94 66.78
N ALA A 211 13.14 -4.63 67.02
CA ALA A 211 14.39 -3.95 67.33
C ALA A 211 15.06 -4.56 68.57
N MET A 212 16.39 -4.51 68.64
CA MET A 212 17.14 -4.99 69.79
C MET A 212 17.80 -3.85 70.55
N TRP A 213 17.83 -3.96 71.87
CA TRP A 213 18.60 -3.08 72.74
C TRP A 213 19.39 -3.90 73.74
N LEU A 214 20.72 -3.86 73.64
CA LEU A 214 21.62 -4.37 74.64
C LEU A 214 21.88 -3.27 75.65
N LYS A 215 21.32 -3.43 76.86
CA LYS A 215 21.54 -2.47 77.94
C LYS A 215 22.92 -2.70 78.53
N THR A 216 23.74 -1.65 78.55
CA THR A 216 25.11 -1.70 79.08
C THR A 216 25.23 -0.91 80.38
N GLU A 217 26.13 -1.35 81.25
CA GLU A 217 26.59 -0.61 82.43
C GLU A 217 28.13 -0.61 82.38
N GLY A 218 28.71 0.51 81.96
CA GLY A 218 30.13 0.56 81.59
C GLY A 218 30.44 -0.47 80.48
N ASP A 219 31.42 -1.34 80.73
CA ASP A 219 31.86 -2.38 79.78
C ASP A 219 31.05 -3.69 79.88
N ARG A 220 30.02 -3.75 80.74
CA ARG A 220 29.20 -4.96 80.97
C ARG A 220 27.86 -4.85 80.26
N VAL A 221 27.40 -5.95 79.67
CA VAL A 221 26.00 -6.11 79.22
C VAL A 221 25.14 -6.59 80.38
N GLU A 222 24.11 -5.83 80.73
CA GLU A 222 23.18 -6.19 81.82
C GLU A 222 22.00 -7.03 81.32
N SER A 223 21.48 -6.72 80.14
CA SER A 223 20.34 -7.42 79.56
C SER A 223 20.29 -7.25 78.05
N ALA A 224 19.72 -8.24 77.37
CA ALA A 224 19.30 -8.12 75.99
C ALA A 224 17.79 -7.90 75.95
N ASN A 225 17.35 -6.89 75.21
CA ASN A 225 15.96 -6.51 75.14
C ASN A 225 15.49 -6.53 73.69
N LYS A 226 14.26 -7.00 73.45
CA LYS A 226 13.62 -6.96 72.14
C LYS A 226 12.32 -6.18 72.22
N TRP A 227 12.17 -5.15 71.38
CA TRP A 227 10.94 -4.38 71.32
C TRP A 227 9.83 -5.23 70.69
N ASP A 228 8.69 -5.29 71.35
CA ASP A 228 7.51 -6.00 70.87
C ASP A 228 6.31 -5.05 70.89
N SER A 229 5.84 -4.64 69.71
CA SER A 229 4.73 -3.72 69.57
C SER A 229 3.36 -4.35 69.87
N THR A 230 3.30 -5.68 70.00
CA THR A 230 2.07 -6.41 70.36
C THR A 230 1.81 -6.43 71.86
N LEU A 231 2.82 -6.08 72.67
CA LEU A 231 2.64 -5.94 74.10
C LEU A 231 1.81 -4.69 74.42
N PRO A 232 1.01 -4.73 75.49
CA PRO A 232 0.16 -3.61 75.90
C PRO A 232 0.96 -2.33 76.21
N GLY A 233 2.25 -2.44 76.52
CA GLY A 233 3.09 -1.32 76.92
C GLY A 233 2.66 -0.72 78.26
N LEU A 234 3.11 0.51 78.54
CA LEU A 234 2.73 1.31 79.70
C LEU A 234 1.36 2.00 79.55
N GLY A 235 0.44 1.42 78.76
CA GLY A 235 -0.89 1.98 78.57
C GLY A 235 -1.68 2.07 79.89
N LEU A 236 -2.35 3.20 80.14
CA LEU A 236 -3.32 3.29 81.23
C LEU A 236 -4.51 2.37 80.92
N TYR A 237 -4.68 1.32 81.73
CA TYR A 237 -5.92 0.57 81.80
C TYR A 237 -6.77 1.18 82.93
N PRO A 238 -7.88 1.87 82.64
CA PRO A 238 -8.73 2.41 83.68
C PRO A 238 -9.34 1.24 84.47
N GLY A 239 -8.81 1.02 85.68
CA GLY A 239 -9.50 0.29 86.73
C GLY A 239 -10.56 1.19 87.40
N ALA A 240 -11.38 0.62 88.27
CA ALA A 240 -12.44 1.34 88.97
C ALA A 240 -11.95 2.58 89.76
N ASP A 241 -10.66 2.60 90.11
CA ASP A 241 -10.04 3.61 90.97
C ASP A 241 -8.99 4.50 90.27
N THR A 242 -8.77 4.35 88.95
CA THR A 242 -7.73 5.10 88.23
C THR A 242 -8.33 6.08 87.22
N TYR A 243 -8.36 7.37 87.58
CA TYR A 243 -8.81 8.46 86.72
C TYR A 243 -7.62 9.17 86.04
N PRO A 244 -7.64 9.39 84.71
CA PRO A 244 -6.60 10.18 84.04
C PRO A 244 -6.61 11.65 84.51
N GLY A 245 -5.46 12.16 84.97
CA GLY A 245 -5.24 13.56 85.31
C GLY A 245 -4.66 14.39 84.15
N ALA A 246 -4.41 15.68 84.37
CA ALA A 246 -3.92 16.60 83.34
C ALA A 246 -2.55 16.23 82.71
N ASP A 247 -1.74 15.44 83.45
CA ASP A 247 -0.45 14.93 82.99
C ASP A 247 -0.51 13.47 82.51
N THR A 248 -1.73 12.94 82.32
CA THR A 248 -1.96 11.55 81.92
C THR A 248 -2.20 11.46 80.42
N PHE A 249 -1.21 10.92 79.71
CA PHE A 249 -1.29 10.71 78.27
C PHE A 249 -1.41 9.21 77.97
N PRO A 250 -2.26 8.79 77.00
CA PRO A 250 -2.30 7.40 76.57
C PRO A 250 -0.91 6.96 76.07
N GLY A 251 -0.29 6.02 76.79
CA GLY A 251 0.92 5.35 76.31
C GLY A 251 0.63 4.62 74.99
N LYS A 252 1.53 4.72 74.01
CA LYS A 252 1.44 3.92 72.80
C LYS A 252 1.76 2.46 73.14
N ALA A 253 1.07 1.52 72.49
CA ALA A 253 1.30 0.09 72.67
C ALA A 253 2.76 -0.30 72.36
N GLY A 254 3.24 -1.33 73.03
CA GLY A 254 4.58 -1.90 72.87
C GLY A 254 5.44 -1.83 74.13
N ASP A 255 6.22 -2.88 74.38
CA ASP A 255 7.16 -2.95 75.50
C ASP A 255 8.43 -3.75 75.12
N TRP A 256 9.50 -3.58 75.89
CA TRP A 256 10.71 -4.38 75.77
C TRP A 256 10.54 -5.73 76.47
N ARG A 257 10.59 -6.81 75.69
CA ARG A 257 10.83 -8.15 76.24
C ARG A 257 12.28 -8.27 76.68
N LYS A 258 12.49 -8.42 77.98
CA LYS A 258 13.83 -8.52 78.58
C LYS A 258 14.31 -9.96 78.66
N TYR A 259 15.57 -10.18 78.31
CA TYR A 259 16.30 -11.42 78.46
C TYR A 259 17.53 -11.12 79.34
N THR A 260 17.53 -11.68 80.54
CA THR A 260 18.62 -11.52 81.52
C THR A 260 19.60 -12.69 81.41
N PHE A 261 20.88 -12.42 81.63
CA PHE A 261 21.96 -13.40 81.62
C PHE A 261 22.35 -13.84 83.02
#